data_AF-A0A2D6DR62-F1
#
_entry.id   AF-A0A2D6DR62-F1
#
_cell.length_a   1.000
_cell.length_b   1.000
_cell.length_c   1.000
_cell.angle_alpha   90.00
_cell.angle_beta   90.00
_cell.angle_gamma   90.00
#
_symmetry.space_group_name_H-M   'P 1'
#
loop_
_entity.id
_entity.type
_entity.pdbx_description
1 polymer ?
#
loop_
_entity_poly.entity_id
_entity_poly.type
_entity_poly.pdbx_seq_one_letter_code
_entity_poly.pdbx_strand_id
1 'polypeptide(L)'
;MKPTYFQFNCKEIDKLDLHQANAVLKHKPDIIVLEYPNNNKTPDLPFNQYSPLKKPKGMIKSRLKKFPDKVLKIHPWVKADTIMWKNIASLWKKNHQILIYPVDAPSELTKEWIEVWNHTYPCVKKNWAWWVKIYLREKIMAKNIQWILDNYKKKKKPKVLIFLQSFHWNHVKFLLDNPTKNEIWKYYFGNFPEIDKQNIRGKIRNLNNTFYKYWNKISDF
;
A
#
# COMPACT_ATOMS: atom_id res chain seq x y z
N MET A 1 17.86 11.47 -2.70
CA MET A 1 17.54 11.50 -1.25
C MET A 1 17.42 10.05 -0.78
N LYS A 2 18.15 9.57 0.25
CA LYS A 2 18.05 8.16 0.69
C LYS A 2 17.29 8.06 2.02
N PRO A 3 15.99 7.69 2.02
CA PRO A 3 15.22 7.53 3.24
C PRO A 3 15.68 6.32 4.07
N THR A 4 15.33 6.30 5.35
CA THR A 4 15.45 5.09 6.19
C THR A 4 14.08 4.45 6.32
N TYR A 5 13.92 3.26 5.73
CA TYR A 5 12.67 2.51 5.79
C TYR A 5 12.65 1.56 6.99
N PHE A 6 11.57 1.60 7.76
CA PHE A 6 11.24 0.58 8.75
C PHE A 6 9.92 -0.08 8.33
N GLN A 7 9.97 -1.32 7.88
CA GLN A 7 8.77 -2.05 7.48
C GLN A 7 8.19 -2.81 8.66
N PHE A 8 6.87 -2.71 8.80
CA PHE A 8 6.07 -3.43 9.78
C PHE A 8 4.88 -4.06 9.04
N ASN A 9 4.92 -5.38 8.95
CA ASN A 9 4.03 -6.18 8.11
C ASN A 9 2.54 -6.00 8.45
N CYS A 10 1.72 -5.57 7.51
CA CYS A 10 0.27 -5.64 7.68
C CYS A 10 -0.16 -7.10 7.93
N LYS A 11 -0.80 -7.36 9.08
CA LYS A 11 -1.34 -8.67 9.45
C LYS A 11 -2.82 -8.51 9.72
N GLU A 12 -3.64 -9.03 8.81
CA GLU A 12 -5.07 -9.20 9.02
C GLU A 12 -5.30 -10.58 9.62
N ILE A 13 -4.94 -10.73 10.89
CA ILE A 13 -5.11 -11.98 11.66
C ILE A 13 -6.24 -11.82 12.68
N ASP A 14 -6.82 -12.95 13.11
CA ASP A 14 -7.94 -12.99 14.07
C ASP A 14 -7.55 -12.61 15.51
N LYS A 15 -6.34 -12.07 15.70
CA LYS A 15 -5.82 -11.61 16.99
C LYS A 15 -5.43 -10.15 16.90
N LEU A 16 -5.57 -9.44 18.01
CA LEU A 16 -5.14 -8.05 18.10
C LEU A 16 -3.61 -7.96 17.96
N ASP A 17 -3.15 -7.36 16.87
CA ASP A 17 -1.74 -7.12 16.63
C ASP A 17 -1.41 -5.62 16.66
N LEU A 18 -0.57 -5.20 17.61
CA LEU A 18 -0.26 -3.78 17.86
C LEU A 18 1.12 -3.35 17.35
N HIS A 19 1.87 -4.20 16.65
CA HIS A 19 3.25 -3.88 16.29
C HIS A 19 3.37 -2.59 15.44
N GLN A 20 2.49 -2.40 14.44
CA GLN A 20 2.45 -1.16 13.63
C GLN A 20 2.11 0.07 14.49
N ALA A 21 1.11 -0.06 15.37
CA ALA A 21 0.72 1.02 16.27
C ALA A 21 1.87 1.41 17.21
N ASN A 22 2.56 0.41 17.79
CA ASN A 22 3.69 0.63 18.68
C ASN A 22 4.91 1.23 17.95
N ALA A 23 5.12 0.84 16.68
CA ALA A 23 6.19 1.39 15.85
C ALA A 23 6.08 2.91 15.67
N VAL A 24 4.86 3.46 15.60
CA VAL A 24 4.62 4.91 15.50
C VAL A 24 5.30 5.66 16.66
N LEU A 25 5.07 5.23 17.90
CA LEU A 25 5.64 5.89 19.09
C LEU A 25 7.14 5.61 19.24
N LYS A 26 7.57 4.39 18.93
CA LYS A 26 8.98 3.98 19.02
C LYS A 26 9.87 4.76 18.05
N HIS A 27 9.48 4.85 16.79
CA HIS A 27 10.33 5.42 15.74
C HIS A 27 10.09 6.91 15.51
N LYS A 28 8.94 7.46 15.93
CA LYS A 28 8.54 8.85 15.73
C LYS A 28 8.82 9.30 14.29
N PRO A 29 8.19 8.65 13.29
CA PRO A 29 8.57 8.81 11.90
C PRO A 29 8.24 10.19 11.35
N ASP A 30 8.83 10.51 10.21
CA ASP A 30 8.47 11.66 9.39
C ASP A 30 7.29 11.34 8.47
N ILE A 31 7.28 10.12 7.94
CA ILE A 31 6.31 9.62 6.96
C ILE A 31 5.80 8.24 7.40
N ILE A 32 4.50 8.01 7.22
CA ILE A 32 3.88 6.69 7.29
C ILE A 32 3.23 6.39 5.94
N VAL A 33 3.63 5.26 5.34
CA VAL A 33 3.04 4.70 4.12
C VAL A 33 2.05 3.61 4.52
N LEU A 34 0.79 3.76 4.10
CA LEU A 34 -0.30 2.85 4.43
C LEU A 34 -0.75 2.06 3.19
N GLU A 35 -1.04 0.77 3.38
CA GLU A 35 -1.70 -0.10 2.40
C GLU A 35 -3.21 0.20 2.31
N TYR A 36 -3.55 1.46 2.03
CA TYR A 36 -4.93 1.88 1.78
C TYR A 36 -5.10 2.25 0.31
N PRO A 37 -6.25 1.90 -0.31
CA PRO A 37 -6.54 2.30 -1.67
C PRO A 37 -6.50 3.82 -1.86
N ASN A 38 -5.75 4.26 -2.86
CA ASN A 38 -5.65 5.67 -3.22
C ASN A 38 -6.67 6.09 -4.31
N ASN A 39 -7.39 5.13 -4.91
CA ASN A 39 -8.49 5.39 -5.86
C ASN A 39 -8.14 6.37 -7.01
N ASN A 40 -6.94 6.20 -7.58
CA ASN A 40 -6.39 7.03 -8.68
C ASN A 40 -6.18 8.51 -8.34
N LYS A 41 -6.15 8.87 -7.04
CA LYS A 41 -5.82 10.23 -6.60
C LYS A 41 -4.33 10.37 -6.34
N THR A 42 -3.86 11.59 -6.11
CA THR A 42 -2.56 11.82 -5.50
C THR A 42 -2.56 11.15 -4.11
N PRO A 43 -1.51 10.40 -3.73
CA PRO A 43 -1.46 9.65 -2.48
C PRO A 43 -1.28 10.59 -1.28
N ASP A 44 -2.10 11.63 -1.13
CA ASP A 44 -1.98 12.67 -0.10
C ASP A 44 -3.25 12.75 0.75
N LEU A 45 -3.12 12.53 2.06
CA LEU A 45 -4.25 12.73 2.97
C LEU A 45 -4.40 14.21 3.32
N PRO A 46 -5.64 14.72 3.45
CA PRO A 46 -5.85 16.14 3.78
C PRO A 46 -5.19 16.56 5.11
N PHE A 47 -4.90 15.61 6.01
CA PHE A 47 -4.13 15.88 7.22
C PHE A 47 -2.77 16.52 6.94
N ASN A 48 -2.12 16.19 5.83
CA ASN A 48 -0.74 16.60 5.54
C ASN A 48 -0.61 18.10 5.28
N GLN A 49 -1.72 18.76 4.92
CA GLN A 49 -1.79 20.21 4.66
C GLN A 49 -1.68 21.07 5.92
N TYR A 50 -1.98 20.50 7.09
CA TYR A 50 -1.97 21.21 8.36
C TYR A 50 -0.69 20.96 9.15
N SER A 51 -0.26 21.93 9.95
CA SER A 51 0.78 21.72 10.96
C SER A 51 0.30 20.77 12.08
N PRO A 52 1.20 20.20 12.91
CA PRO A 52 0.83 19.19 13.91
C PRO A 52 -0.26 19.67 14.87
N LEU A 53 -0.16 20.91 15.36
CA LEU A 53 -1.08 21.47 16.34
C LEU A 53 -2.37 22.04 15.70
N LYS A 54 -2.42 22.16 14.36
CA LYS A 54 -3.56 22.73 13.62
C LYS A 54 -4.40 21.67 12.88
N LYS A 55 -4.18 20.38 13.16
CA LYS A 55 -4.97 19.29 12.55
C LYS A 55 -6.46 19.44 12.90
N PRO A 56 -7.39 19.38 11.93
CA PRO A 56 -8.81 19.53 12.21
C PRO A 56 -9.33 18.45 13.17
N LYS A 57 -9.92 18.88 14.31
CA LYS A 57 -10.43 17.97 15.35
C LYS A 57 -11.46 16.97 14.81
N GLY A 58 -12.33 17.41 13.90
CA GLY A 58 -13.35 16.56 13.28
C GLY A 58 -12.75 15.40 12.47
N MET A 59 -11.69 15.68 11.70
CA MET A 59 -10.97 14.64 10.95
C MET A 59 -10.25 13.65 11.86
N ILE A 60 -9.64 14.14 12.95
CA ILE A 60 -9.02 13.25 13.94
C ILE A 60 -10.11 12.36 14.57
N LYS A 61 -11.23 12.95 15.01
CA LYS A 61 -12.32 12.21 15.66
C LYS A 61 -12.91 11.12 14.77
N SER A 62 -13.02 11.35 13.45
CA SER A 62 -13.52 10.33 12.53
C SER A 62 -12.61 9.11 12.43
N ARG A 63 -11.28 9.30 12.47
CA ARG A 63 -10.30 8.20 12.51
C ARG A 63 -10.25 7.47 13.85
N LEU A 64 -10.67 8.13 14.93
CA LEU A 64 -10.68 7.57 16.28
C LEU A 64 -12.04 7.00 16.69
N LYS A 65 -12.99 6.88 15.75
CA LYS A 65 -14.33 6.36 16.02
C LYS A 65 -14.22 4.93 16.55
N LYS A 66 -14.92 4.66 17.67
CA LYS A 66 -15.02 3.30 18.21
C LYS A 66 -15.89 2.45 17.28
N PHE A 67 -15.48 1.21 17.06
CA PHE A 67 -16.24 0.23 16.31
C PHE A 67 -17.05 -0.65 17.27
N PRO A 68 -18.25 -1.10 16.89
CA PRO A 68 -19.04 -2.03 17.70
C PRO A 68 -18.31 -3.36 17.94
N ASP A 69 -18.57 -4.01 19.07
CA ASP A 69 -17.92 -5.29 19.42
C ASP A 69 -18.14 -6.38 18.37
N LYS A 70 -19.30 -6.37 17.72
CA LYS A 70 -19.60 -7.28 16.59
C LYS A 70 -18.59 -7.12 15.45
N VAL A 71 -18.21 -5.88 15.11
CA VAL A 71 -17.21 -5.59 14.08
C VAL A 71 -15.82 -6.01 14.57
N LEU A 72 -15.49 -5.74 15.84
CA LEU A 72 -14.18 -6.07 16.40
C LEU A 72 -13.93 -7.58 16.52
N LYS A 73 -14.98 -8.38 16.69
CA LYS A 73 -14.90 -9.86 16.66
C LYS A 73 -14.54 -10.40 15.26
N ILE A 74 -15.03 -9.75 14.20
CA ILE A 74 -14.82 -10.18 12.81
C ILE A 74 -13.55 -9.55 12.22
N HIS A 75 -13.24 -8.32 12.62
CA HIS A 75 -12.14 -7.52 12.08
C HIS A 75 -11.30 -6.91 13.22
N PRO A 76 -10.59 -7.73 14.01
CA PRO A 76 -9.80 -7.25 15.14
C PRO A 76 -8.68 -6.29 14.71
N TRP A 77 -8.21 -6.36 13.47
CA TRP A 77 -7.25 -5.42 12.88
C TRP A 77 -7.75 -3.96 12.87
N VAL A 78 -9.07 -3.72 12.83
CA VAL A 78 -9.65 -2.36 12.92
C VAL A 78 -9.35 -1.69 14.27
N LYS A 79 -9.26 -2.49 15.35
CA LYS A 79 -8.84 -1.98 16.67
C LYS A 79 -7.37 -1.56 16.66
N ALA A 80 -6.51 -2.34 16.01
CA ALA A 80 -5.10 -1.99 15.84
C ALA A 80 -4.94 -0.68 15.07
N ASP A 81 -5.69 -0.52 13.97
CA ASP A 81 -5.71 0.70 13.16
C ASP A 81 -6.14 1.92 13.98
N THR A 82 -7.20 1.77 14.78
CA THR A 82 -7.65 2.83 15.70
C THR A 82 -6.55 3.23 16.68
N ILE A 83 -5.79 2.27 17.22
CA ILE A 83 -4.69 2.55 18.16
C ILE A 83 -3.51 3.21 17.44
N MET A 84 -3.18 2.80 16.21
CA MET A 84 -2.20 3.48 15.37
C MET A 84 -2.56 4.96 15.19
N TRP A 85 -3.81 5.26 14.81
CA TRP A 85 -4.28 6.64 14.67
C TRP A 85 -4.26 7.42 16.00
N LYS A 86 -4.54 6.78 17.14
CA LYS A 86 -4.36 7.42 18.47
C LYS A 86 -2.90 7.80 18.72
N ASN A 87 -1.97 6.91 18.40
CA ASN A 87 -0.54 7.15 18.58
C ASN A 87 -0.04 8.29 17.67
N ILE A 88 -0.47 8.32 16.41
CA ILE A 88 -0.23 9.42 15.47
C ILE A 88 -0.75 10.74 16.05
N ALA A 89 -2.01 10.77 16.49
CA ALA A 89 -2.61 11.98 17.06
C ALA A 89 -1.90 12.45 18.34
N SER A 90 -1.37 11.52 19.15
CA SER A 90 -0.58 11.85 20.33
C SER A 90 0.74 12.55 19.99
N LEU A 91 1.38 12.16 18.88
CA LEU A 91 2.61 12.79 18.39
C LEU A 91 2.31 14.18 17.82
N TRP A 92 1.21 14.34 17.09
CA TRP A 92 0.77 15.66 16.63
C TRP A 92 0.54 16.65 17.79
N LYS A 93 -0.09 16.20 18.89
CA LYS A 93 -0.27 17.02 20.11
C LYS A 93 1.05 17.44 20.76
N LYS A 94 2.12 16.66 20.57
CA LYS A 94 3.48 16.98 21.03
C LYS A 94 4.28 17.78 20.00
N ASN A 95 3.59 18.43 19.06
CA ASN A 95 4.18 19.21 17.97
C ASN A 95 5.10 18.40 17.02
N HIS A 96 4.96 17.07 16.97
CA HIS A 96 5.73 16.23 16.05
C HIS A 96 4.95 16.00 14.75
N GLN A 97 5.45 16.49 13.62
CA GLN A 97 4.79 16.27 12.32
C GLN A 97 5.02 14.86 11.81
N ILE A 98 3.92 14.22 11.41
CA ILE A 98 3.91 12.98 10.64
C ILE A 98 3.06 13.22 9.41
N LEU A 99 3.60 12.86 8.23
CA LEU A 99 2.88 12.84 6.97
C LEU A 99 2.41 11.41 6.70
N ILE A 100 1.18 11.25 6.25
CA ILE A 100 0.53 9.95 6.12
C ILE A 100 -0.01 9.80 4.70
N TYR A 101 0.31 8.68 4.06
CA TYR A 101 0.03 8.51 2.64
C TYR A 101 -0.55 7.12 2.32
N PRO A 102 -1.74 7.03 1.70
CA PRO A 102 -2.28 5.80 1.15
C PRO A 102 -1.62 5.52 -0.20
N VAL A 103 -1.00 4.35 -0.37
CA VAL A 103 -0.24 4.06 -1.60
C VAL A 103 -0.83 2.95 -2.46
N ASP A 104 -1.81 2.20 -1.96
CA ASP A 104 -2.35 1.05 -2.66
C ASP A 104 -3.09 1.46 -3.95
N ALA A 105 -3.23 0.49 -4.84
CA ALA A 105 -4.01 0.60 -6.05
C ALA A 105 -5.48 0.96 -5.77
N PRO A 106 -6.19 1.47 -6.78
CA PRO A 106 -7.61 1.77 -6.67
C PRO A 106 -8.43 0.56 -6.23
N SER A 107 -9.49 0.83 -5.47
CA SER A 107 -10.34 -0.21 -4.90
C SER A 107 -10.86 -1.19 -5.97
N GLU A 108 -11.22 -0.68 -7.15
CA GLU A 108 -11.65 -1.51 -8.29
C GLU A 108 -10.60 -2.59 -8.66
N LEU A 109 -9.32 -2.22 -8.75
CA LEU A 109 -8.26 -3.16 -9.08
C LEU A 109 -7.96 -4.11 -7.90
N THR A 110 -7.95 -3.60 -6.67
CA THR A 110 -7.67 -4.43 -5.48
C THR A 110 -8.73 -5.49 -5.23
N LYS A 111 -10.00 -5.18 -5.52
CA LYS A 111 -11.14 -6.09 -5.32
C LYS A 111 -11.38 -7.04 -6.48
N GLU A 112 -10.84 -6.75 -7.66
CA GLU A 112 -11.01 -7.59 -8.84
C GLU A 112 -10.58 -9.03 -8.56
N TRP A 113 -11.53 -9.96 -8.70
CA TRP A 113 -11.40 -11.40 -8.41
C TRP A 113 -10.92 -11.76 -7.00
N ILE A 114 -11.08 -10.87 -6.01
CA ILE A 114 -10.59 -11.11 -4.64
C ILE A 114 -11.15 -12.39 -4.01
N GLU A 115 -12.43 -12.68 -4.22
CA GLU A 115 -13.08 -13.90 -3.70
C GLU A 115 -12.48 -15.16 -4.34
N VAL A 116 -12.33 -15.16 -5.67
CA VAL A 116 -11.69 -16.26 -6.42
C VAL A 116 -10.28 -16.52 -5.90
N TRP A 117 -9.49 -15.46 -5.69
CA TRP A 117 -8.12 -15.57 -5.18
C TRP A 117 -8.05 -16.09 -3.76
N ASN A 118 -8.96 -15.65 -2.89
CA ASN A 118 -9.03 -16.13 -1.51
C ASN A 118 -9.36 -17.63 -1.44
N HIS A 119 -10.27 -18.12 -2.30
CA HIS A 119 -10.62 -19.53 -2.35
C HIS A 119 -9.57 -20.43 -3.01
N THR A 120 -8.72 -19.88 -3.87
CA THR A 120 -7.73 -20.64 -4.64
C THR A 120 -6.30 -20.49 -4.12
N TYR A 121 -6.09 -19.78 -3.02
CA TYR A 121 -4.78 -19.65 -2.40
C TYR A 121 -4.34 -20.98 -1.75
N PRO A 122 -3.09 -21.45 -1.91
CA PRO A 122 -1.95 -20.78 -2.56
C PRO A 122 -1.80 -21.09 -4.07
N CYS A 123 -2.64 -21.96 -4.64
CA CYS A 123 -2.57 -22.39 -6.05
C CYS A 123 -2.65 -21.24 -7.04
N VAL A 124 -3.30 -20.14 -6.66
CA VAL A 124 -3.38 -18.90 -7.43
C VAL A 124 -2.02 -18.35 -7.89
N LYS A 125 -0.94 -18.64 -7.17
CA LYS A 125 0.44 -18.25 -7.55
C LYS A 125 0.93 -18.90 -8.84
N LYS A 126 0.28 -19.96 -9.32
CA LYS A 126 0.56 -20.61 -10.60
C LYS A 126 -0.24 -20.00 -11.77
N ASN A 127 -1.06 -18.99 -11.52
CA ASN A 127 -1.88 -18.34 -12.54
C ASN A 127 -1.27 -16.99 -12.94
N TRP A 128 -0.91 -16.82 -14.22
CA TRP A 128 -0.30 -15.60 -14.73
C TRP A 128 -1.19 -14.34 -14.55
N ALA A 129 -2.52 -14.49 -14.56
CA ALA A 129 -3.46 -13.38 -14.39
C ALA A 129 -3.45 -12.82 -12.96
N TRP A 130 -3.20 -13.68 -11.97
CA TRP A 130 -2.97 -13.22 -10.60
C TRP A 130 -1.71 -12.37 -10.53
N TRP A 131 -0.63 -12.78 -11.20
CA TRP A 131 0.61 -12.01 -11.29
C TRP A 131 0.43 -10.69 -12.06
N VAL A 132 -0.45 -10.64 -13.06
CA VAL A 132 -0.85 -9.37 -13.69
C VAL A 132 -1.46 -8.42 -12.66
N LYS A 133 -2.41 -8.88 -11.84
CA LYS A 133 -3.00 -8.07 -10.77
C LYS A 133 -1.93 -7.58 -9.79
N ILE A 134 -1.03 -8.47 -9.33
CA ILE A 134 0.06 -8.09 -8.42
C ILE A 134 0.94 -7.03 -9.08
N TYR A 135 1.48 -7.30 -10.27
CA TYR A 135 2.34 -6.35 -10.99
C TYR A 135 1.71 -4.95 -11.11
N LEU A 136 0.44 -4.87 -11.52
CA LEU A 136 -0.27 -3.60 -11.66
C LEU A 136 -0.43 -2.87 -10.32
N ARG A 137 -0.77 -3.62 -9.26
CA ARG A 137 -0.94 -3.07 -7.91
C ARG A 137 0.38 -2.53 -7.35
N GLU A 138 1.45 -3.31 -7.43
CA GLU A 138 2.78 -2.93 -6.91
C GLU A 138 3.39 -1.78 -7.70
N LYS A 139 3.14 -1.71 -9.01
CA LYS A 139 3.61 -0.59 -9.83
C LYS A 139 2.94 0.73 -9.45
N ILE A 140 1.65 0.71 -9.11
CA ILE A 140 0.96 1.89 -8.58
C ILE A 140 1.53 2.27 -7.20
N MET A 141 1.75 1.29 -6.32
CA MET A 141 2.36 1.55 -5.01
C MET A 141 3.76 2.15 -5.13
N ALA A 142 4.63 1.58 -5.97
CA ALA A 142 5.98 2.09 -6.21
C ALA A 142 5.94 3.53 -6.75
N LYS A 143 5.10 3.81 -7.74
CA LYS A 143 4.90 5.18 -8.26
C LYS A 143 4.44 6.16 -7.18
N ASN A 144 3.50 5.75 -6.33
CA ASN A 144 3.00 6.59 -5.24
C ASN A 144 4.09 6.87 -4.19
N ILE A 145 4.88 5.85 -3.81
CA ILE A 145 6.01 6.02 -2.89
C ILE A 145 7.08 6.92 -3.49
N GLN A 146 7.41 6.74 -4.77
CA GLN A 146 8.36 7.61 -5.46
C GLN A 146 7.89 9.07 -5.43
N TRP A 147 6.63 9.32 -5.77
CA TRP A 147 6.03 10.66 -5.69
C TRP A 147 6.14 11.26 -4.28
N ILE A 148 5.86 10.49 -3.23
CA ILE A 148 5.99 10.95 -1.83
C ILE A 148 7.42 11.40 -1.54
N LEU A 149 8.41 10.61 -1.95
CA LEU A 149 9.82 10.91 -1.68
C LEU A 149 10.28 12.13 -2.46
N ASP A 150 9.87 12.27 -3.72
CA ASP A 150 10.22 13.42 -4.55
C ASP A 150 9.62 14.73 -4.03
N ASN A 151 8.43 14.66 -3.43
CA ASN A 151 7.73 15.82 -2.88
C ASN A 151 8.06 16.11 -1.41
N TYR A 152 8.74 15.18 -0.71
CA TYR A 152 9.17 15.41 0.66
C TYR A 152 10.45 16.26 0.70
N LYS A 153 10.31 17.54 1.04
CA LYS A 153 11.45 18.49 1.07
C LYS A 153 12.00 18.79 2.47
N LYS A 154 11.34 18.33 3.54
CA LYS A 154 11.66 18.76 4.92
C LYS A 154 13.00 18.22 5.44
N LYS A 155 13.41 17.00 5.05
CA LYS A 155 14.65 16.37 5.53
C LYS A 155 15.31 15.55 4.43
N LYS A 156 16.64 15.55 4.38
CA LYS A 156 17.44 14.77 3.41
C LYS A 156 17.39 13.25 3.61
N LYS A 157 17.02 12.77 4.80
CA LYS A 157 16.92 11.34 5.15
C LYS A 157 15.71 11.11 6.07
N PRO A 158 14.47 11.12 5.55
CA PRO A 158 13.30 10.91 6.39
C PRO A 158 13.27 9.50 6.96
N LYS A 159 12.74 9.38 8.19
CA LYS A 159 12.33 8.10 8.77
C LYS A 159 10.94 7.75 8.23
N VAL A 160 10.86 6.68 7.46
CA VAL A 160 9.62 6.23 6.80
C VAL A 160 9.18 4.91 7.42
N LEU A 161 7.98 4.87 7.98
CA LEU A 161 7.34 3.60 8.31
C LEU A 161 6.60 3.08 7.07
N ILE A 162 6.84 1.82 6.75
CA ILE A 162 6.14 1.11 5.67
C ILE A 162 5.18 0.11 6.30
N PHE A 163 3.89 0.42 6.23
CA PHE A 163 2.80 -0.47 6.66
C PHE A 163 2.17 -1.08 5.42
N LEU A 164 2.96 -1.94 4.78
CA LEU A 164 2.54 -2.83 3.68
C LEU A 164 2.77 -4.26 4.13
N GLN A 165 1.96 -5.21 3.65
CA GLN A 165 2.30 -6.63 3.75
C GLN A 165 3.69 -6.86 3.13
N SER A 166 4.45 -7.77 3.70
CA SER A 166 5.85 -8.02 3.34
C SER A 166 5.97 -8.50 1.90
N PHE A 167 4.96 -9.26 1.44
CA PHE A 167 4.83 -9.64 0.04
C PHE A 167 4.80 -8.40 -0.87
N HIS A 168 3.85 -7.48 -0.65
CA HIS A 168 3.75 -6.23 -1.42
C HIS A 168 5.03 -5.39 -1.31
N TRP A 169 5.57 -5.21 -0.10
CA TRP A 169 6.77 -4.40 0.10
C TRP A 169 8.00 -4.92 -0.64
N ASN A 170 8.21 -6.23 -0.70
CA ASN A 170 9.34 -6.80 -1.42
C ASN A 170 9.26 -6.49 -2.93
N HIS A 171 8.05 -6.55 -3.48
CA HIS A 171 7.81 -6.22 -4.89
C HIS A 171 7.95 -4.73 -5.17
N VAL A 172 7.43 -3.88 -4.28
CA VAL A 172 7.59 -2.43 -4.37
C VAL A 172 9.05 -2.02 -4.28
N LYS A 173 9.82 -2.60 -3.36
CA LYS A 173 11.28 -2.39 -3.27
C LYS A 173 11.96 -2.72 -4.59
N PHE A 174 11.70 -3.90 -5.14
CA PHE A 174 12.25 -4.31 -6.43
C PHE A 174 11.95 -3.27 -7.51
N LEU A 175 10.72 -2.74 -7.57
CA LEU A 175 10.35 -1.71 -8.56
C LEU A 175 10.98 -0.33 -8.28
N LEU A 176 11.17 0.04 -7.00
CA LEU A 176 11.84 1.29 -6.61
C LEU A 176 13.35 1.26 -6.90
N ASP A 177 13.95 0.08 -7.03
CA ASP A 177 15.34 -0.09 -7.46
C ASP A 177 15.55 0.17 -8.97
N ASN A 178 14.50 0.60 -9.68
CA ASN A 178 14.47 0.95 -11.11
C ASN A 178 14.97 -0.19 -12.04
N PRO A 179 14.37 -1.38 -11.97
CA PRO A 179 14.74 -2.52 -12.80
C PRO A 179 14.40 -2.24 -14.27
N THR A 180 15.16 -2.85 -15.17
CA THR A 180 14.89 -2.84 -16.61
C THR A 180 13.61 -3.60 -16.93
N LYS A 181 13.02 -3.32 -18.10
CA LYS A 181 11.83 -4.05 -18.59
C LYS A 181 12.04 -5.57 -18.64
N ASN A 182 13.26 -6.02 -18.95
CA ASN A 182 13.59 -7.45 -18.98
C ASN A 182 13.60 -8.07 -17.59
N GLU A 183 14.15 -7.36 -16.59
CA GLU A 183 14.13 -7.81 -15.20
C GLU A 183 12.70 -7.85 -14.65
N ILE A 184 11.89 -6.84 -14.94
CA ILE A 184 10.46 -6.83 -14.57
C ILE A 184 9.74 -8.03 -15.18
N TRP A 185 9.96 -8.29 -16.48
CA TRP A 185 9.35 -9.44 -17.15
C TRP A 185 9.74 -10.76 -16.49
N LYS A 186 11.04 -10.98 -16.27
CA LYS A 186 11.56 -12.19 -15.64
C LYS A 186 10.99 -12.38 -14.24
N TYR A 187 10.91 -11.29 -13.46
CA TYR A 187 10.47 -11.32 -12.07
C TYR A 187 8.98 -11.66 -11.92
N TYR A 188 8.10 -11.07 -12.74
CA TYR A 188 6.65 -11.28 -12.63
C TYR A 188 6.11 -12.39 -13.52
N PHE A 189 6.69 -12.58 -14.70
CA PHE A 189 6.08 -13.37 -15.78
C PHE A 189 6.97 -14.49 -16.34
N GLY A 190 8.25 -14.55 -15.95
CA GLY A 190 9.23 -15.47 -16.53
C GLY A 190 8.93 -16.96 -16.37
N ASN A 191 8.02 -17.32 -15.45
CA ASN A 191 7.64 -18.71 -15.17
C ASN A 191 6.36 -19.17 -15.92
N PHE A 192 5.79 -18.32 -16.79
CA PHE A 192 4.54 -18.61 -17.50
C PHE A 192 4.81 -18.75 -19.00
N PRO A 193 5.11 -19.97 -19.49
CA PRO A 193 5.42 -20.20 -20.91
C PRO A 193 4.27 -19.87 -21.85
N GLU A 194 3.03 -19.82 -21.34
CA GLU A 194 1.84 -19.49 -22.11
C GLU A 194 1.70 -18.00 -22.44
N ILE A 195 2.50 -17.11 -21.82
CA ILE A 195 2.48 -15.68 -22.08
C ILE A 195 3.85 -15.16 -22.49
N ASP A 196 3.86 -14.16 -23.37
CA ASP A 196 5.05 -13.42 -23.76
C ASP A 196 4.74 -11.92 -23.85
N LYS A 197 5.78 -11.10 -24.03
CA LYS A 197 5.63 -9.63 -24.11
C LYS A 197 4.73 -9.17 -25.26
N GLN A 198 4.61 -9.96 -26.33
CA GLN A 198 3.82 -9.64 -27.50
C GLN A 198 2.34 -10.02 -27.32
N ASN A 199 2.09 -11.16 -26.66
CA ASN A 199 0.74 -11.75 -26.58
C ASN A 199 -0.03 -11.40 -25.29
N ILE A 200 0.67 -11.05 -24.20
CA ILE A 200 0.04 -10.92 -22.88
C ILE A 200 -1.05 -9.85 -22.86
N ARG A 201 -0.84 -8.73 -23.57
CA ARG A 201 -1.81 -7.65 -23.66
C ARG A 201 -3.13 -8.13 -24.27
N GLY A 202 -3.06 -8.91 -25.34
CA GLY A 202 -4.23 -9.50 -26.01
C GLY A 202 -4.95 -10.49 -25.10
N LYS A 203 -4.19 -11.32 -24.36
CA LYS A 203 -4.75 -12.26 -23.39
C LYS A 203 -5.45 -11.55 -22.23
N ILE A 204 -4.86 -10.50 -21.67
CA ILE A 204 -5.49 -9.69 -20.61
C ILE A 204 -6.79 -9.06 -21.12
N ARG A 205 -6.79 -8.50 -22.34
CA ARG A 205 -7.98 -7.89 -22.95
C ARG A 205 -9.15 -8.86 -23.01
N ASN A 206 -8.90 -10.09 -23.41
CA ASN A 206 -9.94 -11.12 -23.54
C ASN A 206 -10.37 -11.69 -22.18
N LEU A 207 -9.53 -11.56 -21.15
CA LEU A 207 -9.74 -12.16 -19.84
C LEU A 207 -10.48 -11.24 -18.86
N ASN A 208 -10.04 -9.98 -18.74
CA ASN A 208 -10.54 -9.08 -17.71
C ASN A 208 -10.38 -7.60 -18.12
N ASN A 209 -11.51 -6.90 -18.26
CA ASN A 209 -11.57 -5.49 -18.66
C ASN A 209 -10.86 -4.55 -17.66
N THR A 210 -10.99 -4.80 -16.35
CA THR A 210 -10.32 -4.02 -15.31
C THR A 210 -8.80 -4.15 -15.44
N PHE A 211 -8.27 -5.37 -15.53
CA PHE A 211 -6.84 -5.58 -15.73
C PHE A 211 -6.34 -4.95 -17.03
N TYR A 212 -7.10 -5.05 -18.12
CA TYR A 212 -6.73 -4.45 -19.40
C TYR A 212 -6.67 -2.92 -19.33
N LYS A 213 -7.66 -2.29 -18.67
CA LYS A 213 -7.69 -0.84 -18.41
C LYS A 213 -6.42 -0.37 -17.70
N TYR A 214 -6.02 -1.06 -16.63
CA TYR A 214 -4.81 -0.70 -15.89
C TYR A 214 -3.54 -1.05 -16.66
N TRP A 215 -3.49 -2.21 -17.33
CA TRP A 215 -2.35 -2.62 -18.15
C TRP A 215 -1.98 -1.55 -19.18
N ASN A 216 -2.95 -1.07 -19.98
CA ASN A 216 -2.69 -0.03 -20.98
C ASN A 216 -2.19 1.29 -20.38
N LYS A 217 -2.53 1.58 -19.11
CA LYS A 217 -2.19 2.84 -18.46
C LYS A 217 -0.80 2.84 -17.84
N ILE A 218 -0.35 1.71 -17.30
CA ILE A 218 0.85 1.66 -16.47
C ILE A 218 1.84 0.56 -16.83
N SER A 219 1.54 -0.36 -17.74
CA SER A 219 2.46 -1.45 -18.11
C SER A 219 3.77 -0.92 -18.71
N ASP A 220 4.85 -1.70 -18.60
CA ASP A 220 6.11 -1.45 -19.32
C ASP A 220 6.13 -2.13 -20.70
N PHE A 221 5.12 -2.97 -20.97
CA PHE A 221 4.94 -3.84 -22.14
C PHE A 221 3.62 -3.53 -22.86
#